data_AF-A0AAV4INJ1-F1
#
_entry.id   AF-A0AAV4INJ1-F1
#
_cell.length_a   1.000
_cell.length_b   1.000
_cell.length_c   1.000
_cell.angle_alpha   90.00
_cell.angle_beta   90.00
_cell.angle_gamma   90.00
#
_symmetry.space_group_name_H-M   'P 1'
#
loop_
_entity.id
_entity.type
_entity.pdbx_description
1 polymer ?
#
loop_
_entity_poly.entity_id
_entity_poly.type
_entity_poly.pdbx_seq_one_letter_code
_entity_poly.pdbx_strand_id
1 'polypeptide(L)'
;MVDNPEIAVAAIDNGLAFPYKHPDEWRAYPYHWAWLPQAKVPFSKEIQDLLLHKLEDNNFVQDLCDDILDLFSHDKGFDRPTFEKQIAVMRGQIYNLIEALKTQMSPVDLVKMPVYTLHRRRHTMGRTRADSDNFTRSFPRRTPFFSWC
;
A
#
# COMPACT_ATOMS: atom_id res chain seq x y z
N MET A 1 25.97 -8.18 -33.19
CA MET A 1 25.86 -7.57 -31.84
C MET A 1 25.54 -8.71 -30.89
N VAL A 2 26.23 -8.79 -29.75
CA VAL A 2 25.92 -9.81 -28.74
C VAL A 2 24.82 -9.22 -27.86
N ASP A 3 23.72 -9.95 -27.68
CA ASP A 3 22.64 -9.52 -26.80
C ASP A 3 23.15 -9.47 -25.36
N ASN A 4 22.76 -8.41 -24.63
CA ASN A 4 23.13 -8.28 -23.23
C ASN A 4 22.44 -9.37 -22.40
N PRO A 5 23.08 -9.89 -21.34
CA PRO A 5 22.46 -10.87 -20.46
C PRO A 5 21.25 -10.26 -19.74
N GLU A 6 20.16 -11.03 -19.67
CA GLU A 6 18.95 -10.66 -18.96
C GLU A 6 18.96 -11.13 -17.50
N ILE A 7 18.41 -10.32 -16.61
CA ILE A 7 18.21 -10.65 -15.19
C ILE A 7 16.75 -10.38 -14.81
N ALA A 8 16.14 -11.29 -14.05
CA ALA A 8 14.75 -11.20 -13.61
C ALA A 8 14.59 -11.60 -12.14
N VAL A 9 13.51 -11.11 -11.52
CA VAL A 9 13.15 -11.40 -10.12
C VAL A 9 11.75 -12.02 -10.08
N ALA A 10 11.54 -13.03 -9.22
CA ALA A 10 10.23 -13.61 -8.94
C ALA A 10 9.85 -13.40 -7.46
N ALA A 11 8.70 -12.76 -7.20
CA ALA A 11 8.15 -12.58 -5.86
C ALA A 11 7.24 -13.76 -5.50
N ILE A 12 7.79 -14.73 -4.76
CA ILE A 12 7.09 -15.95 -4.31
C ILE A 12 6.71 -15.85 -2.83
N ASP A 13 5.86 -16.77 -2.37
CA ASP A 13 5.45 -16.88 -0.96
C ASP A 13 4.76 -15.62 -0.38
N ASN A 14 3.69 -15.18 -1.05
CA ASN A 14 2.92 -13.99 -0.67
C ASN A 14 1.75 -14.28 0.29
N GLY A 15 1.74 -15.45 0.94
CA GLY A 15 0.58 -15.94 1.72
C GLY A 15 0.31 -15.17 3.03
N LEU A 16 1.26 -14.36 3.50
CA LEU A 16 1.17 -13.55 4.72
C LEU A 16 0.98 -12.05 4.45
N ALA A 17 0.44 -11.70 3.28
CA ALA A 17 0.09 -10.32 2.90
C ALA A 17 -1.32 -9.90 3.40
N PHE A 18 -1.74 -8.68 3.07
CA PHE A 18 -3.06 -8.10 3.38
C PHE A 18 -3.45 -8.11 4.88
N PRO A 19 -2.66 -7.48 5.77
CA PRO A 19 -3.03 -7.40 7.18
C PRO A 19 -4.21 -6.45 7.39
N TYR A 20 -5.09 -6.76 8.35
CA TYR A 20 -6.23 -5.91 8.70
C TYR A 20 -5.84 -4.70 9.58
N LYS A 21 -4.59 -4.63 10.05
CA LYS A 21 -4.01 -3.48 10.75
C LYS A 21 -2.50 -3.50 10.57
N HIS A 22 -1.85 -2.34 10.75
CA HIS A 22 -0.40 -2.31 10.89
C HIS A 22 0.03 -3.13 12.13
N PRO A 23 1.19 -3.84 12.09
CA PRO A 23 1.67 -4.60 13.21
C PRO A 23 1.83 -3.76 14.49
N ASP A 24 1.53 -4.35 15.64
CA ASP A 24 1.81 -3.72 16.93
C ASP A 24 3.33 -3.79 17.24
N GLU A 25 3.84 -2.85 18.02
CA GLU A 25 5.26 -2.60 18.30
C GLU A 25 6.12 -3.84 18.70
N TRP A 26 5.53 -4.86 19.32
CA TRP A 26 6.24 -6.04 19.80
C TRP A 26 6.49 -7.11 18.72
N ARG A 27 5.89 -6.97 17.53
CA ARG A 27 6.18 -7.77 16.34
C ARG A 27 6.34 -6.86 15.13
N ALA A 28 7.55 -6.37 14.91
CA ALA A 28 7.90 -5.78 13.63
C ALA A 28 7.97 -6.91 12.61
N TYR A 29 7.12 -6.87 11.58
CA TYR A 29 7.26 -7.71 10.39
C TYR A 29 7.99 -6.85 9.33
N PRO A 30 9.33 -6.68 9.42
CA PRO A 30 10.05 -5.75 8.56
C PRO A 30 10.14 -6.27 7.13
N TYR A 31 10.27 -5.33 6.20
CA TYR A 31 10.68 -5.63 4.84
C TYR A 31 12.19 -5.89 4.80
N HIS A 32 12.60 -7.16 4.75
CA HIS A 32 14.02 -7.56 4.78
C HIS A 32 14.87 -6.90 3.68
N TRP A 33 14.30 -6.65 2.50
CA TRP A 33 14.99 -5.97 1.40
C TRP A 33 15.42 -4.54 1.75
N ALA A 34 14.81 -3.91 2.77
CA ALA A 34 15.15 -2.54 3.18
C ALA A 34 16.56 -2.41 3.77
N TRP A 35 17.18 -3.52 4.21
CA TRP A 35 18.57 -3.54 4.68
C TRP A 35 19.60 -3.71 3.56
N LEU A 36 19.17 -4.01 2.34
CA LEU A 36 20.06 -4.14 1.20
C LEU A 36 20.51 -2.76 0.70
N PRO A 37 21.74 -2.61 0.18
CA PRO A 37 22.21 -1.33 -0.36
C PRO A 37 21.34 -0.81 -1.50
N GLN A 38 20.70 -1.70 -2.27
CA GLN A 38 19.76 -1.37 -3.34
C GLN A 38 18.57 -0.54 -2.83
N ALA A 39 18.12 -0.75 -1.58
CA ALA A 39 17.00 -0.01 -1.01
C ALA A 39 17.32 1.47 -0.73
N LYS A 40 18.60 1.86 -0.78
CA LYS A 40 19.04 3.27 -0.65
C LYS A 40 19.03 4.02 -1.99
N VAL A 41 18.83 3.32 -3.10
CA VAL A 41 18.75 3.93 -4.42
C VAL A 41 17.36 4.55 -4.59
N PRO A 42 17.25 5.84 -4.97
CA PRO A 42 15.96 6.47 -5.27
C PRO A 42 15.15 5.73 -6.31
N PHE A 43 13.81 5.80 -6.21
CA PHE A 43 12.94 5.25 -7.25
C PHE A 43 13.26 5.86 -8.62
N SER A 44 13.42 5.01 -9.63
CA SER A 44 13.72 5.45 -11.00
C SER A 44 12.54 6.21 -11.62
N LYS A 45 12.82 7.00 -12.66
CA LYS A 45 11.74 7.64 -13.43
C LYS A 45 10.84 6.62 -14.12
N GLU A 46 11.40 5.49 -14.56
CA GLU A 46 10.65 4.39 -15.16
C GLU A 46 9.55 3.85 -14.24
N ILE A 47 9.86 3.57 -12.96
CA ILE A 47 8.85 3.06 -12.02
C ILE A 47 7.84 4.14 -11.62
N GLN A 48 8.26 5.42 -11.57
CA GLN A 48 7.37 6.55 -11.35
C GLN A 48 6.36 6.68 -12.49
N ASP A 49 6.82 6.72 -13.74
CA ASP A 49 5.97 6.85 -14.92
C ASP A 49 5.02 5.64 -15.07
N LEU A 50 5.48 4.43 -14.70
CA LEU A 50 4.68 3.20 -14.73
C LEU A 50 3.53 3.19 -13.70
N LEU A 51 3.76 3.73 -12.50
CA LEU A 51 2.83 3.56 -11.37
C LEU A 51 2.01 4.79 -11.03
N LEU A 52 2.57 6.01 -11.10
CA LEU A 52 1.92 7.22 -10.59
C LEU A 52 0.55 7.46 -11.24
N HIS A 53 0.48 7.38 -12.57
CA HIS A 53 -0.78 7.60 -13.30
C HIS A 53 -1.90 6.63 -12.89
N LYS A 54 -1.55 5.42 -12.42
CA LYS A 54 -2.51 4.42 -11.93
C LYS A 54 -2.90 4.68 -10.48
N LEU A 55 -1.92 4.88 -9.61
CA LEU A 55 -2.15 5.00 -8.18
C LEU A 55 -2.84 6.33 -7.80
N GLU A 56 -2.65 7.39 -8.59
CA GLU A 56 -3.35 8.66 -8.39
C GLU A 56 -4.79 8.67 -8.92
N ASP A 57 -5.15 7.73 -9.81
CA ASP A 57 -6.51 7.60 -10.31
C ASP A 57 -7.37 6.86 -9.27
N ASN A 58 -8.31 7.60 -8.67
CA ASN A 58 -9.25 7.02 -7.70
C ASN A 58 -10.10 5.90 -8.31
N ASN A 59 -10.42 5.93 -9.60
CA ASN A 59 -11.19 4.86 -10.24
C ASN A 59 -10.36 3.59 -10.29
N PHE A 60 -9.10 3.66 -10.72
CA PHE A 60 -8.18 2.52 -10.72
C PHE A 60 -8.03 1.89 -9.32
N VAL A 61 -7.83 2.72 -8.29
CA VAL A 61 -7.71 2.22 -6.91
C VAL A 61 -9.03 1.61 -6.41
N GLN A 62 -10.17 2.17 -6.80
CA GLN A 62 -11.48 1.62 -6.45
C GLN A 62 -11.73 0.27 -7.15
N ASP A 63 -11.48 0.18 -8.45
CA ASP A 63 -11.59 -1.06 -9.24
C ASP A 63 -10.68 -2.15 -8.64
N LEU A 64 -9.43 -1.82 -8.28
CA LEU A 64 -8.53 -2.74 -7.58
C LEU A 64 -9.12 -3.24 -6.25
N CYS A 65 -9.78 -2.37 -5.47
CA CYS A 65 -10.42 -2.78 -4.22
C CYS A 65 -11.61 -3.72 -4.48
N ASP A 66 -12.36 -3.48 -5.55
CA ASP A 66 -13.52 -4.28 -5.92
C ASP A 66 -13.09 -5.67 -6.44
N ASP A 67 -12.02 -5.75 -7.23
CA ASP A 67 -11.41 -7.02 -7.66
C ASP A 67 -10.94 -7.87 -6.46
N ILE A 68 -10.31 -7.24 -5.47
CA ILE A 68 -9.87 -7.93 -4.24
C ILE A 68 -11.08 -8.36 -3.40
N LEU A 69 -12.13 -7.53 -3.32
CA LEU A 69 -13.38 -7.90 -2.63
C LEU A 69 -13.98 -9.15 -3.26
N ASP A 70 -14.10 -9.17 -4.58
CA ASP A 70 -14.65 -10.30 -5.32
C ASP A 70 -13.80 -11.55 -5.04
N LEU A 71 -12.49 -11.47 -5.14
CA LEU A 71 -11.59 -12.59 -4.83
C LEU A 71 -11.76 -13.09 -3.39
N PHE A 72 -11.67 -12.20 -2.39
CA PHE A 72 -11.69 -12.59 -0.97
C PHE A 72 -13.06 -13.13 -0.54
N SER A 73 -14.14 -12.68 -1.18
CA SER A 73 -15.51 -13.11 -0.87
C SER A 73 -15.79 -14.59 -1.16
N HIS A 74 -14.92 -15.26 -1.93
CA HIS A 74 -15.03 -16.70 -2.18
C HIS A 74 -14.68 -17.56 -0.95
N ASP A 75 -13.95 -17.01 0.03
CA ASP A 75 -13.64 -17.73 1.25
C ASP A 75 -14.89 -17.87 2.13
N LYS A 76 -15.16 -19.09 2.64
CA LYS A 76 -16.34 -19.36 3.49
C LYS A 76 -16.31 -18.58 4.82
N GLY A 77 -15.13 -18.21 5.28
CA GLY A 77 -14.90 -17.42 6.49
C GLY A 77 -14.75 -15.93 6.22
N PHE A 78 -15.03 -15.46 5.00
CA PHE A 78 -14.95 -14.04 4.65
C PHE A 78 -15.78 -13.17 5.60
N ASP A 79 -15.12 -12.16 6.19
CA ASP A 79 -15.74 -11.18 7.07
C ASP A 79 -15.58 -9.78 6.49
N ARG A 80 -16.69 -9.19 6.04
CA ARG A 80 -16.72 -7.87 5.39
C ARG A 80 -16.11 -6.75 6.26
N PRO A 81 -16.40 -6.65 7.57
CA PRO A 81 -15.71 -5.70 8.46
C PRO A 81 -14.18 -5.86 8.50
N THR A 82 -13.66 -7.09 8.50
CA THR A 82 -12.21 -7.34 8.46
C THR A 82 -11.61 -6.94 7.13
N PHE A 83 -12.28 -7.27 6.02
CA PHE A 83 -11.91 -6.81 4.69
C PHE A 83 -11.82 -5.28 4.58
N GLU A 84 -12.82 -4.55 5.11
CA GLU A 84 -12.81 -3.09 5.11
C GLU A 84 -11.59 -2.51 5.85
N LYS A 85 -11.10 -3.19 6.89
CA LYS A 85 -9.87 -2.81 7.58
C LYS A 85 -8.61 -3.13 6.77
N GLN A 86 -8.57 -4.26 6.07
CA GLN A 86 -7.47 -4.61 5.15
C GLN A 86 -7.34 -3.55 4.03
N ILE A 87 -8.45 -3.15 3.43
CA ILE A 87 -8.47 -2.09 2.40
C ILE A 87 -8.04 -0.75 2.98
N ALA A 88 -8.43 -0.43 4.23
CA ALA A 88 -7.98 0.80 4.88
C ALA A 88 -6.46 0.84 5.08
N VAL A 89 -5.83 -0.30 5.39
CA VAL A 89 -4.36 -0.43 5.43
C VAL A 89 -3.76 -0.26 4.04
N MET A 90 -4.29 -0.98 3.04
CA MET A 90 -3.80 -0.92 1.66
C MET A 90 -3.83 0.51 1.09
N ARG A 91 -4.94 1.25 1.30
CA ARG A 91 -5.06 2.65 0.86
C ARG A 91 -4.04 3.57 1.54
N GLY A 92 -3.75 3.35 2.82
CA GLY A 92 -2.68 4.07 3.52
C GLY A 92 -1.30 3.80 2.91
N GLN A 93 -1.02 2.54 2.57
CA GLN A 93 0.22 2.16 1.89
C GLN A 93 0.34 2.77 0.49
N ILE A 94 -0.76 2.75 -0.29
CA ILE A 94 -0.82 3.39 -1.62
C ILE A 94 -0.51 4.89 -1.50
N TYR A 95 -1.09 5.58 -0.53
CA TYR A 95 -0.80 7.01 -0.34
C TYR A 95 0.69 7.25 -0.07
N ASN A 96 1.29 6.52 0.89
CA ASN A 96 2.72 6.67 1.19
C ASN A 96 3.58 6.38 -0.05
N LEU A 97 3.23 5.36 -0.83
CA LEU A 97 3.93 5.04 -2.07
C LEU A 97 3.85 6.17 -3.11
N ILE A 98 2.67 6.79 -3.29
CA ILE A 98 2.50 7.95 -4.19
C ILE A 98 3.41 9.10 -3.75
N GLU A 99 3.42 9.42 -2.46
CA GLU A 99 4.25 10.49 -1.91
C GLU A 99 5.75 10.22 -2.12
N ALA A 100 6.20 8.99 -1.84
CA ALA A 100 7.58 8.57 -2.05
C ALA A 100 8.00 8.61 -3.53
N LEU A 101 7.12 8.19 -4.44
CA LEU A 101 7.38 8.24 -5.88
C LEU A 101 7.50 9.68 -6.39
N LYS A 102 6.59 10.58 -5.97
CA LYS A 102 6.60 12.01 -6.36
C LYS A 102 7.83 12.77 -5.89
N THR A 103 8.32 12.42 -4.70
CA THR A 103 9.43 13.11 -4.05
C THR A 103 10.78 12.43 -4.31
N GLN A 104 10.81 11.41 -5.18
CA GLN A 104 12.02 10.65 -5.53
C GLN A 104 12.74 10.06 -4.31
N MET A 105 11.96 9.58 -3.34
CA MET A 105 12.48 8.87 -2.18
C MET A 105 13.05 7.50 -2.59
N SER A 106 13.87 6.91 -1.71
CA SER A 106 14.32 5.52 -1.88
C SER A 106 13.36 4.53 -1.19
N PRO A 107 13.41 3.23 -1.53
CA PRO A 107 12.63 2.21 -0.82
C PRO A 107 12.85 2.21 0.70
N VAL A 108 14.06 2.51 1.18
CA VAL A 108 14.34 2.59 2.62
C VAL A 108 13.69 3.83 3.27
N ASP A 109 13.57 4.93 2.54
CA ASP A 109 12.87 6.12 3.04
C ASP A 109 11.35 5.89 3.07
N LEU A 110 10.80 5.17 2.10
CA LEU A 110 9.38 4.79 2.06
C LEU A 110 8.98 3.99 3.31
N VAL A 111 9.75 2.97 3.69
CA VAL A 111 9.43 2.14 4.88
C VAL A 111 9.61 2.90 6.20
N LYS A 112 10.33 4.03 6.19
CA LYS A 112 10.49 4.95 7.32
C LYS A 112 9.29 5.91 7.49
N MET A 113 8.45 6.04 6.48
CA MET A 113 7.30 6.95 6.54
C MET A 113 6.32 6.53 7.65
N PRO A 114 5.69 7.49 8.35
CA PRO A 114 4.62 7.19 9.30
C PRO A 114 3.50 6.40 8.61
N VAL A 115 3.09 5.31 9.25
CA VAL A 115 1.98 4.49 8.74
C VAL A 115 0.64 5.04 9.22
N TYR A 116 -0.39 4.92 8.40
CA TYR A 116 -1.77 5.24 8.74
C TYR A 116 -2.72 4.38 7.93
N THR A 117 -3.99 4.41 8.31
CA THR A 117 -5.10 3.76 7.60
C THR A 117 -6.04 4.82 7.03
N LEU A 118 -6.60 4.56 5.85
CA LEU A 118 -7.55 5.45 5.19
C LEU A 118 -8.94 4.80 5.14
N HIS A 119 -9.88 5.35 5.90
CA HIS A 119 -11.26 4.84 5.92
C HIS A 119 -12.16 5.71 5.04
N ARG A 120 -12.97 5.07 4.18
CA ARG A 120 -14.02 5.76 3.43
C ARG A 120 -15.10 6.22 4.40
N ARG A 121 -15.48 7.51 4.36
CA ARG A 121 -16.64 7.97 5.12
C ARG A 121 -17.91 7.35 4.52
N ARG A 122 -18.74 6.74 5.36
CA ARG A 122 -20.07 6.30 4.93
C ARG A 122 -20.90 7.54 4.61
N HIS A 123 -21.35 7.67 3.37
CA HIS A 123 -22.35 8.67 3.00
C HIS A 123 -23.65 8.37 3.77
N THR A 124 -24.02 9.26 4.69
CA THR A 124 -25.41 9.35 5.16
C THR A 124 -26.24 9.91 4.00
N MET A 125 -27.08 9.06 3.39
CA MET A 125 -28.08 9.36 2.35
C MET A 125 -27.89 10.66 1.54
N GLY A 126 -27.44 10.52 0.29
CA GLY A 126 -27.49 11.60 -0.69
C GLY A 126 -26.73 11.22 -1.95
N ARG A 127 -27.45 10.79 -2.98
CA ARG A 127 -26.89 10.33 -4.25
C ARG A 127 -26.63 11.55 -5.14
N THR A 128 -25.43 12.11 -5.09
CA THR A 128 -24.94 13.11 -6.06
C THR A 128 -23.63 12.61 -6.69
N ARG A 129 -23.57 12.66 -8.02
CA ARG A 129 -22.50 12.10 -8.90
C ARG A 129 -21.15 12.84 -8.83
N ALA A 130 -20.89 13.57 -7.76
CA ALA A 130 -19.59 14.18 -7.47
C ALA A 130 -19.05 13.53 -6.20
N ASP A 131 -18.72 12.24 -6.32
CA ASP A 131 -18.22 11.41 -5.23
C ASP A 131 -16.75 11.76 -4.98
N SER A 132 -16.52 12.92 -4.34
CA SER A 132 -15.22 13.21 -3.77
C SER A 132 -15.04 12.24 -2.61
N ASP A 133 -14.22 11.24 -2.87
CA ASP A 133 -13.99 10.10 -2.00
C ASP A 133 -13.35 10.59 -0.69
N ASN A 134 -14.21 10.94 0.28
CA ASN A 134 -13.81 11.62 1.50
C ASN A 134 -13.20 10.60 2.47
N PHE A 135 -11.91 10.36 2.34
CA PHE A 135 -11.15 9.49 3.23
C PHE A 135 -10.79 10.19 4.54
N THR A 136 -10.93 9.47 5.65
CA THR A 136 -10.41 9.91 6.95
C THR A 136 -9.13 9.17 7.27
N ARG A 137 -8.07 9.92 7.56
CA ARG A 137 -6.78 9.40 8.05
C ARG A 137 -6.91 9.02 9.51
N SER A 138 -6.49 7.80 9.85
CA SER A 138 -6.33 7.37 11.22
C SER A 138 -4.90 6.86 11.41
N PHE A 139 -4.22 7.41 12.42
CA PHE A 139 -2.90 6.95 12.83
C PHE A 139 -3.02 5.77 13.79
N PRO A 140 -2.07 4.83 13.80
CA PRO A 140 -1.98 3.84 14.85
C PRO A 140 -1.96 4.53 16.21
N ARG A 141 -2.62 3.95 17.21
CA ARG A 141 -2.70 4.51 18.56
C ARG A 141 -1.34 4.56 19.28
N ARG A 142 -0.29 3.93 18.73
CA ARG A 142 1.07 3.90 19.29
C ARG A 142 2.11 4.02 18.17
N THR A 143 3.16 4.79 18.42
CA THR A 143 4.23 5.08 17.47
C THR A 143 5.23 3.92 17.41
N PRO A 144 5.56 3.35 16.23
CA PRO A 144 6.49 2.23 16.16
C PRO A 144 7.85 2.59 16.80
N PHE A 145 8.31 1.76 17.75
CA PHE A 145 9.59 1.94 18.45
C PHE A 145 10.80 1.85 17.50
N PHE A 146 10.63 1.17 16.36
CA PHE A 146 11.67 1.04 15.36
C PHE A 146 11.77 2.32 14.52
N SER A 147 12.68 3.21 14.90
CA SER A 147 13.39 4.02 13.91
C SER A 147 14.26 3.06 13.12
N TRP A 148 13.97 2.88 11.83
CA TRP A 148 14.92 2.23 10.93
C TRP A 148 16.23 3.07 10.98
N CYS A 149 17.23 2.55 11.68
CA CYS A 149 18.55 3.18 11.81
C CYS A 149 19.17 3.42 10.42
#